data_AF-A0A5E3XI08-F1
#
_entry.id   AF-A0A5E3XI08-F1
#
_cell.length_a   1.000
_cell.length_b   1.000
_cell.length_c   1.000
_cell.angle_alpha   90.00
_cell.angle_beta   90.00
_cell.angle_gamma   90.00
#
_symmetry.space_group_name_H-M   'P 1'
#
loop_
_entity.id
_entity.type
_entity.pdbx_description
1 polymer ?
#
loop_
_entity_poly.entity_id
_entity_poly.type
_entity_poly.pdbx_seq_one_letter_code
_entity_poly.pdbx_strand_id
1 'polypeptide(L)'
;MTPSNTLILPSDAPSRLARRKGGGGKGGGKSSSSKGGSSGSFGKSTSSSTHTSSSKTISTPHLLGGQASAVTYSSGGGKTSKITSGAFEGRTVGGGSRSGIYGTSVYGSGYPNRPFGSSGVVGQPFPYYYYPLVWETPPTSSYPPYLNATSEYGSPSNGSRPGGVLMQATLRSNITNSTFHFLADNSTVLAVLPLIRANCSLHGNLNNATSSSVPFAYTEENSTSPHAVDAVQYYRASSAVLTLEGYNNTVVLSNVPNATALPLPASVDQTLLTCLNATIGPAIPLVDAPAKFHLSVGGYIFIVIAGLIVLFFLAFLALCITVKCCDWKDSRSEKRSFRATLVQIMALCQRRRPTERVNYHNVPNPDTQDAHPAMKQYPHTMYTLPPYDPPRTVTTGRNGTLEYHFNVERVSPAVA
;
A
#
# COMPACT_ATOMS: atom_id res chain seq x y z
N MET A 1 50.10 -22.81 44.73
CA MET A 1 48.74 -23.29 45.02
C MET A 1 47.94 -23.23 43.73
N THR A 2 47.81 -24.36 43.07
CA THR A 2 47.05 -24.58 41.83
C THR A 2 45.56 -24.75 42.15
N PRO A 3 44.63 -24.19 41.34
CA PRO A 3 43.28 -24.72 41.25
C PRO A 3 43.16 -25.67 40.05
N SER A 4 42.61 -26.84 40.34
CA SER A 4 42.39 -27.96 39.43
C SER A 4 41.26 -27.73 38.44
N ASN A 5 41.48 -28.24 37.22
CA ASN A 5 40.49 -28.48 36.18
C ASN A 5 39.33 -29.35 36.65
N THR A 6 38.12 -29.07 36.16
CA THR A 6 37.04 -30.06 36.06
C THR A 6 36.34 -29.90 34.72
N LEU A 7 36.64 -30.83 33.82
CA LEU A 7 36.00 -31.05 32.52
C LEU A 7 34.70 -31.83 32.73
N ILE A 8 33.57 -31.30 32.24
CA ILE A 8 32.31 -32.05 32.09
C ILE A 8 31.88 -31.94 30.62
N LEU A 9 31.94 -33.06 29.92
CA LEU A 9 31.34 -33.29 28.60
C LEU A 9 29.96 -33.90 28.77
N PRO A 10 28.97 -33.53 27.95
CA PRO A 10 27.90 -34.42 27.57
C PRO A 10 28.00 -34.80 26.09
N SER A 11 28.24 -36.09 25.87
CA SER A 11 27.92 -36.83 24.65
C SER A 11 26.42 -37.04 24.57
N ASP A 12 25.77 -36.70 23.45
CA ASP A 12 24.71 -37.55 22.90
C ASP A 12 24.40 -37.20 21.44
N ALA A 13 24.40 -38.24 20.61
CA ALA A 13 24.17 -38.21 19.18
C ALA A 13 22.68 -38.31 18.83
N PRO A 14 22.25 -37.81 17.65
CA PRO A 14 20.84 -37.74 17.28
C PRO A 14 20.23 -39.09 16.84
N SER A 15 19.08 -39.44 17.43
CA SER A 15 18.28 -40.60 17.00
C SER A 15 17.53 -40.33 15.70
N ARG A 16 17.66 -41.27 14.76
CA ARG A 16 16.98 -41.34 13.46
C ARG A 16 15.46 -41.41 13.60
N LEU A 17 14.73 -40.52 12.94
CA LEU A 17 13.29 -40.67 12.70
C LEU A 17 13.03 -41.34 11.35
N ALA A 18 12.36 -42.49 11.42
CA ALA A 18 12.00 -43.33 10.28
C ALA A 18 10.79 -42.79 9.49
N ARG A 19 10.79 -43.12 8.20
CA ARG A 19 9.74 -42.84 7.21
C ARG A 19 8.51 -43.72 7.46
N ARG A 20 7.37 -43.14 7.81
CA ARG A 20 6.09 -43.88 7.82
C ARG A 20 5.41 -43.83 6.45
N LYS A 21 5.05 -45.03 5.99
CA LYS A 21 4.32 -45.40 4.77
C LYS A 21 2.89 -45.78 5.18
N GLY A 22 1.90 -45.25 4.48
CA GLY A 22 0.48 -45.59 4.58
C GLY A 22 -0.34 -44.44 4.00
N GLY A 23 -1.41 -44.60 3.25
CA GLY A 23 -2.13 -45.78 2.79
C GLY A 23 -3.41 -45.29 2.10
N GLY A 24 -3.79 -45.97 1.01
CA GLY A 24 -5.11 -46.10 0.39
C GLY A 24 -6.17 -44.99 0.49
N GLY A 25 -6.61 -44.52 -0.69
CA GLY A 25 -7.92 -43.89 -0.88
C GLY A 25 -8.40 -44.09 -2.31
N LYS A 26 -9.21 -45.14 -2.54
CA LYS A 26 -9.89 -45.44 -3.81
C LYS A 26 -11.17 -44.61 -3.93
N GLY A 27 -11.42 -44.04 -5.11
CA GLY A 27 -12.73 -43.58 -5.59
C GLY A 27 -12.52 -42.89 -6.94
N GLY A 28 -13.08 -43.27 -8.09
CA GLY A 28 -14.34 -43.97 -8.37
C GLY A 28 -15.34 -42.95 -8.90
N GLY A 29 -15.24 -42.56 -10.18
CA GLY A 29 -16.14 -41.57 -10.79
C GLY A 29 -16.04 -41.58 -12.32
N LYS A 30 -17.16 -41.75 -12.99
CA LYS A 30 -17.32 -42.19 -14.38
C LYS A 30 -17.22 -41.07 -15.42
N SER A 31 -16.68 -41.45 -16.58
CA SER A 31 -16.99 -41.03 -17.95
C SER A 31 -17.92 -39.83 -18.20
N SER A 32 -17.44 -38.89 -19.01
CA SER A 32 -18.19 -38.41 -20.18
C SER A 32 -17.23 -37.87 -21.24
N SER A 33 -17.24 -38.55 -22.38
CA SER A 33 -16.63 -38.21 -23.66
C SER A 33 -17.13 -36.88 -24.21
N SER A 34 -16.24 -36.06 -24.78
CA SER A 34 -16.55 -35.17 -25.90
C SER A 34 -15.27 -34.83 -26.67
N LYS A 35 -15.29 -35.18 -27.96
CA LYS A 35 -14.30 -34.92 -28.99
C LYS A 35 -14.18 -33.41 -29.26
N GLY A 36 -13.00 -32.97 -29.68
CA GLY A 36 -12.90 -31.77 -30.53
C GLY A 36 -11.56 -31.04 -30.49
N GLY A 37 -10.85 -31.07 -31.62
CA GLY A 37 -10.19 -29.87 -32.14
C GLY A 37 -8.69 -29.70 -31.87
N SER A 38 -7.88 -30.34 -32.71
CA SER A 38 -6.47 -30.00 -32.93
C SER A 38 -6.34 -28.65 -33.65
N SER A 39 -5.66 -27.70 -33.04
CA SER A 39 -4.81 -26.68 -33.67
C SER A 39 -3.93 -26.12 -32.55
N GLY A 40 -2.63 -26.41 -32.50
CA GLY A 40 -1.67 -26.00 -33.51
C GLY A 40 -1.23 -24.58 -33.17
N SER A 41 -0.27 -24.43 -32.24
CA SER A 41 1.06 -23.90 -32.56
C SER A 41 1.75 -23.20 -31.37
N PHE A 42 3.08 -23.30 -31.42
CA PHE A 42 4.11 -22.47 -30.77
C PHE A 42 4.48 -22.70 -29.30
N GLY A 43 5.76 -23.07 -29.11
CA GLY A 43 6.53 -22.57 -27.97
C GLY A 43 7.07 -23.57 -26.96
N LYS A 44 7.51 -24.77 -27.37
CA LYS A 44 8.49 -25.52 -26.56
C LYS A 44 9.83 -24.78 -26.61
N SER A 45 10.01 -23.82 -25.70
CA SER A 45 11.34 -23.34 -25.34
C SER A 45 11.83 -24.18 -24.18
N THR A 46 12.91 -24.88 -24.49
CA THR A 46 13.84 -25.57 -23.62
C THR A 46 14.16 -24.74 -22.39
N SER A 47 14.06 -25.39 -21.23
CA SER A 47 14.57 -24.95 -19.95
C SER A 47 16.06 -24.61 -20.06
N SER A 48 16.34 -23.32 -20.20
CA SER A 48 17.61 -22.74 -19.76
C SER A 48 17.36 -22.12 -18.40
N SER A 49 18.03 -22.64 -17.39
CA SER A 49 18.02 -22.14 -16.03
C SER A 49 18.78 -20.81 -15.99
N THR A 50 18.13 -19.75 -16.45
CA THR A 50 18.51 -18.38 -16.08
C THR A 50 17.73 -18.08 -14.81
N HIS A 51 18.42 -17.74 -13.71
CA HIS A 51 17.79 -17.35 -12.45
C HIS A 51 17.04 -16.02 -12.63
N THR A 52 15.89 -16.05 -13.30
CA THR A 52 14.98 -14.92 -13.35
C THR A 52 14.36 -14.83 -11.96
N SER A 53 14.74 -13.81 -11.20
CA SER A 53 14.25 -13.55 -9.84
C SER A 53 12.73 -13.42 -9.86
N SER A 54 12.03 -14.52 -9.56
CA SER A 54 10.57 -14.54 -9.54
C SER A 54 10.08 -13.73 -8.34
N SER A 55 9.14 -12.82 -8.60
CA SER A 55 8.44 -12.09 -7.55
C SER A 55 7.81 -13.10 -6.59
N LYS A 56 8.07 -12.92 -5.30
CA LYS A 56 7.57 -13.77 -4.23
C LYS A 56 6.64 -12.96 -3.34
N THR A 57 5.39 -13.39 -3.25
CA THR A 57 4.45 -12.88 -2.26
C THR A 57 4.84 -13.43 -0.89
N ILE A 58 4.96 -12.53 0.08
CA ILE A 58 5.24 -12.85 1.48
C ILE A 58 4.05 -12.44 2.33
N SER A 59 3.75 -13.23 3.36
CA SER A 59 2.81 -12.81 4.39
C SER A 59 3.51 -11.84 5.33
N THR A 60 2.85 -10.73 5.61
CA THR A 60 3.43 -9.65 6.42
C THR A 60 2.41 -9.31 7.52
N PRO A 61 2.56 -9.90 8.71
CA PRO A 61 1.62 -9.67 9.80
C PRO A 61 1.62 -8.19 10.22
N HIS A 62 0.50 -7.72 10.74
CA HIS A 62 0.33 -6.36 11.26
C HIS A 62 0.62 -5.24 10.25
N LEU A 63 0.54 -5.52 8.94
CA LEU A 63 0.57 -4.46 7.94
C LEU A 63 -0.55 -3.45 8.19
N LEU A 64 -0.18 -2.18 8.09
CA LEU A 64 -1.11 -1.07 8.20
C LEU A 64 -2.15 -1.08 7.05
N GLY A 65 -3.29 -0.43 7.25
CA GLY A 65 -4.29 -0.24 6.18
C GLY A 65 -4.98 -1.53 5.71
N GLY A 66 -5.03 -2.57 6.56
CA GLY A 66 -5.75 -3.82 6.30
C GLY A 66 -5.11 -4.73 5.25
N GLN A 67 -3.84 -4.50 4.91
CA GLN A 67 -3.08 -5.36 4.00
C GLN A 67 -2.56 -6.60 4.75
N ALA A 68 -2.28 -7.68 4.03
CA ALA A 68 -1.79 -8.94 4.64
C ALA A 68 -0.52 -9.49 3.97
N SER A 69 -0.10 -8.90 2.85
CA SER A 69 1.04 -9.37 2.09
C SER A 69 1.78 -8.25 1.38
N ALA A 70 3.04 -8.54 1.08
CA ALA A 70 3.91 -7.73 0.25
C ALA A 70 4.63 -8.64 -0.77
N VAL A 71 5.19 -8.06 -1.81
CA VAL A 71 5.78 -8.81 -2.93
C VAL A 71 7.21 -8.32 -3.18
N THR A 72 8.15 -9.25 -3.31
CA THR A 72 9.52 -8.92 -3.75
C THR A 72 9.52 -8.52 -5.23
N TYR A 73 10.36 -7.57 -5.63
CA TYR A 73 10.42 -7.06 -7.02
C TYR A 73 9.14 -6.39 -7.54
N SER A 74 8.14 -6.18 -6.69
CA SER A 74 6.91 -5.46 -7.03
C SER A 74 7.20 -3.98 -7.32
N SER A 75 6.36 -3.33 -8.13
CA SER A 75 6.46 -1.88 -8.37
C SER A 75 6.05 -1.02 -7.17
N GLY A 76 5.39 -1.61 -6.17
CA GLY A 76 4.78 -0.92 -5.03
C GLY A 76 3.52 -0.14 -5.43
N GLY A 77 3.29 0.99 -4.76
CA GLY A 77 2.19 1.91 -5.07
C GLY A 77 0.86 1.56 -4.40
N GLY A 78 0.86 0.70 -3.36
CA GLY A 78 -0.32 0.32 -2.59
C GLY A 78 -1.27 1.48 -2.26
N LYS A 79 -2.56 1.18 -2.11
CA LYS A 79 -3.61 2.18 -1.89
C LYS A 79 -3.32 3.09 -0.70
N THR A 80 -3.23 4.39 -0.96
CA THR A 80 -3.12 5.41 0.09
C THR A 80 -4.39 5.47 0.94
N SER A 81 -4.24 5.48 2.26
CA SER A 81 -5.34 5.60 3.22
C SER A 81 -4.88 6.30 4.49
N LYS A 82 -5.82 6.69 5.36
CA LYS A 82 -5.52 7.16 6.72
C LYS A 82 -5.72 6.02 7.71
N ILE A 83 -4.84 5.93 8.68
CA ILE A 83 -4.99 5.02 9.81
C ILE A 83 -6.14 5.53 10.68
N THR A 84 -7.11 4.67 10.98
CA THR A 84 -8.37 5.04 11.65
C THR A 84 -8.39 4.76 13.15
N SER A 85 -7.31 4.20 13.71
CA SER A 85 -7.22 3.86 15.14
C SER A 85 -5.79 3.59 15.58
N GLY A 86 -5.56 3.57 16.89
CA GLY A 86 -4.27 3.23 17.51
C GLY A 86 -3.29 4.42 17.58
N ALA A 87 -2.04 4.14 17.96
CA ALA A 87 -1.01 5.16 18.20
C ALA A 87 -0.67 6.04 16.98
N PHE A 88 -1.08 5.62 15.78
CA PHE A 88 -0.81 6.28 14.52
C PHE A 88 -2.07 6.82 13.83
N GLU A 89 -3.18 6.93 14.55
CA GLU A 89 -4.43 7.47 14.02
C GLU A 89 -4.22 8.81 13.30
N GLY A 90 -4.87 8.95 12.14
CA GLY A 90 -4.77 10.13 11.29
C GLY A 90 -3.58 10.14 10.33
N ARG A 91 -2.51 9.35 10.58
CA ARG A 91 -1.35 9.27 9.67
C ARG A 91 -1.70 8.57 8.36
N THR A 92 -1.09 9.04 7.28
CA THR A 92 -1.24 8.46 5.94
C THR A 92 -0.37 7.22 5.79
N VAL A 93 -0.89 6.17 5.17
CA VAL A 93 -0.17 4.95 4.82
C VAL A 93 -0.33 4.62 3.34
N GLY A 94 0.70 4.06 2.71
CA GLY A 94 0.70 3.62 1.31
C GLY A 94 1.08 4.72 0.31
N GLY A 95 1.01 4.39 -0.98
CA GLY A 95 1.34 5.28 -2.10
C GLY A 95 2.81 5.30 -2.51
N GLY A 96 3.72 4.77 -1.70
CA GLY A 96 5.14 4.66 -2.03
C GLY A 96 5.40 3.63 -3.13
N SER A 97 6.14 4.02 -4.16
CA SER A 97 6.58 3.15 -5.26
C SER A 97 8.03 2.72 -5.13
N ARG A 98 8.41 1.71 -5.91
CA ARG A 98 9.77 1.19 -6.04
C ARG A 98 10.79 2.26 -6.40
N SER A 99 10.40 3.26 -7.18
CA SER A 99 11.30 4.35 -7.60
C SER A 99 11.76 5.25 -6.44
N GLY A 100 11.01 5.31 -5.34
CA GLY A 100 11.33 6.13 -4.17
C GLY A 100 11.97 5.37 -3.00
N ILE A 101 12.32 4.09 -3.18
CA ILE A 101 12.73 3.25 -2.04
C ILE A 101 14.08 3.64 -1.45
N TYR A 102 14.98 4.21 -2.25
CA TYR A 102 16.34 4.49 -1.82
C TYR A 102 16.35 5.79 -1.02
N GLY A 103 16.78 5.70 0.23
CA GLY A 103 17.10 6.85 1.07
C GLY A 103 18.55 7.30 0.89
N THR A 104 19.12 7.85 1.95
CA THR A 104 20.55 8.18 2.08
C THR A 104 21.11 7.42 3.29
N SER A 105 22.31 7.77 3.78
CA SER A 105 22.84 7.29 5.06
C SER A 105 22.24 8.01 6.28
N VAL A 106 21.31 8.96 6.07
CA VAL A 106 20.69 9.75 7.15
C VAL A 106 19.32 9.17 7.49
N TYR A 107 19.08 8.96 8.78
CA TYR A 107 17.81 8.46 9.29
C TYR A 107 16.66 9.45 9.02
N GLY A 108 15.51 8.92 8.55
CA GLY A 108 14.40 9.73 8.07
C GLY A 108 14.49 10.13 6.60
N SER A 109 15.44 9.57 5.84
CA SER A 109 15.50 9.72 4.38
C SER A 109 14.58 8.72 3.66
N GLY A 110 14.35 8.95 2.35
CA GLY A 110 13.52 8.08 1.50
C GLY A 110 12.01 8.31 1.63
N TYR A 111 11.59 9.42 2.26
CA TYR A 111 10.19 9.83 2.35
C TYR A 111 9.78 10.66 1.12
N PRO A 112 8.66 10.32 0.44
CA PRO A 112 8.10 11.19 -0.58
C PRO A 112 7.67 12.54 0.01
N ASN A 113 7.95 13.64 -0.69
CA ASN A 113 7.51 15.00 -0.33
C ASN A 113 7.94 15.45 1.09
N ARG A 114 9.09 14.97 1.55
CA ARG A 114 9.63 15.37 2.85
C ARG A 114 9.87 16.88 2.90
N PRO A 115 9.41 17.59 3.94
CA PRO A 115 9.74 19.00 4.12
C PRO A 115 11.26 19.19 4.19
N PHE A 116 11.77 20.13 3.40
CA PHE A 116 13.16 20.56 3.51
C PHE A 116 13.44 20.99 4.95
N GLY A 117 14.53 20.52 5.54
CA GLY A 117 14.86 20.88 6.93
C GLY A 117 14.37 19.91 8.00
N SER A 118 13.53 18.91 7.67
CA SER A 118 13.10 17.92 8.66
C SER A 118 14.19 16.87 8.90
N SER A 119 14.27 16.37 10.13
CA SER A 119 15.19 15.31 10.58
C SER A 119 14.42 14.16 11.22
N GLY A 120 14.89 12.93 11.06
CA GLY A 120 14.24 11.73 11.59
C GLY A 120 12.87 11.43 10.98
N VAL A 121 12.09 10.65 11.72
CA VAL A 121 10.86 9.99 11.23
C VAL A 121 9.60 10.40 11.99
N VAL A 122 9.73 11.23 13.02
CA VAL A 122 8.63 11.59 13.91
C VAL A 122 7.49 12.23 13.13
N GLY A 123 6.27 11.70 13.31
CA GLY A 123 5.07 12.21 12.65
C GLY A 123 5.00 12.05 11.13
N GLN A 124 5.96 11.37 10.50
CA GLN A 124 5.99 11.17 9.04
C GLN A 124 4.86 10.23 8.54
N PRO A 125 4.51 10.18 7.26
CA PRO A 125 3.58 9.14 6.77
C PRO A 125 4.22 7.73 6.83
N PHE A 126 3.50 6.70 6.41
CA PHE A 126 4.03 5.35 6.20
C PHE A 126 3.88 4.96 4.72
N PRO A 127 4.65 5.58 3.81
CA PRO A 127 4.45 5.43 2.37
C PRO A 127 4.50 3.97 1.89
N TYR A 128 5.16 3.11 2.65
CA TYR A 128 5.36 1.71 2.31
C TYR A 128 4.69 0.73 3.28
N TYR A 129 3.82 1.19 4.20
CA TYR A 129 3.13 0.36 5.22
C TYR A 129 3.97 -0.17 6.38
N TYR A 130 5.29 0.03 6.37
CA TYR A 130 6.18 -0.43 7.43
C TYR A 130 6.56 0.71 8.36
N TYR A 131 6.79 0.37 9.63
CA TYR A 131 7.35 1.32 10.60
C TYR A 131 8.82 1.55 10.28
N PRO A 132 9.33 2.77 10.52
CA PRO A 132 10.76 3.00 10.57
C PRO A 132 11.44 2.05 11.55
N LEU A 133 12.73 1.78 11.32
CA LEU A 133 13.63 1.21 12.31
C LEU A 133 13.69 2.13 13.52
N VAL A 134 14.05 1.60 14.67
CA VAL A 134 14.30 2.41 15.88
C VAL A 134 15.73 2.15 16.29
N TRP A 135 16.47 3.22 16.58
CA TRP A 135 17.80 3.14 17.16
C TRP A 135 17.69 3.41 18.65
N GLU A 136 17.92 2.40 19.47
CA GLU A 136 18.03 2.59 20.91
C GLU A 136 19.33 3.35 21.22
N THR A 137 19.28 4.13 22.29
CA THR A 137 20.44 4.95 22.67
C THR A 137 21.45 4.05 23.41
N PRO A 138 22.70 3.95 22.95
CA PRO A 138 23.72 3.21 23.69
C PRO A 138 23.86 3.80 25.09
N PRO A 139 24.08 2.98 26.14
CA PRO A 139 24.15 3.45 27.53
C PRO A 139 25.26 4.48 27.77
N THR A 140 26.24 4.59 26.87
CA THR A 140 27.41 5.46 26.96
C THR A 140 27.31 6.75 26.15
N SER A 141 26.21 6.98 25.42
CA SER A 141 26.07 8.16 24.54
C SER A 141 24.65 8.71 24.56
N SER A 142 24.45 9.98 24.17
CA SER A 142 23.11 10.53 23.97
C SER A 142 22.86 10.67 22.48
N TYR A 143 21.94 9.89 21.93
CA TYR A 143 21.43 10.15 20.59
C TYR A 143 20.47 11.34 20.61
N PRO A 144 20.43 12.14 19.53
CA PRO A 144 19.35 13.09 19.33
C PRO A 144 17.98 12.39 19.45
N PRO A 145 16.96 13.06 20.01
CA PRO A 145 15.64 12.45 20.21
C PRO A 145 15.01 11.88 18.94
N TYR A 146 15.35 12.41 17.76
CA TYR A 146 14.80 11.93 16.49
C TYR A 146 15.35 10.57 16.05
N LEU A 147 16.47 10.08 16.61
CA LEU A 147 16.99 8.73 16.37
C LEU A 147 16.35 7.71 17.30
N ASN A 148 16.16 8.09 18.58
CA ASN A 148 15.50 7.28 19.59
C ASN A 148 13.98 7.47 19.55
N ALA A 149 13.36 6.87 18.55
CA ALA A 149 11.91 6.92 18.36
C ALA A 149 11.17 5.73 19.02
N THR A 150 11.76 5.11 20.05
CA THR A 150 11.18 3.96 20.77
C THR A 150 9.83 4.29 21.39
N SER A 151 9.63 5.52 21.85
CA SER A 151 8.33 5.97 22.40
C SER A 151 7.21 5.98 21.36
N GLU A 152 7.53 6.18 20.08
CA GLU A 152 6.56 6.27 18.99
C GLU A 152 6.36 4.91 18.29
N TYR A 153 7.43 4.18 18.00
CA TYR A 153 7.36 2.94 17.20
C TYR A 153 7.59 1.65 18.01
N GLY A 154 7.89 1.76 19.30
CA GLY A 154 8.21 0.66 20.19
C GLY A 154 9.64 0.12 20.02
N SER A 155 10.03 -0.77 20.93
CA SER A 155 11.35 -1.42 20.94
C SER A 155 11.58 -2.27 19.67
N PRO A 156 12.84 -2.52 19.25
CA PRO A 156 13.20 -3.52 18.24
C PRO A 156 12.54 -4.89 18.44
N SER A 157 12.31 -5.29 19.70
CA SER A 157 11.66 -6.55 20.09
C SER A 157 10.12 -6.56 19.94
N ASN A 158 9.51 -5.45 19.53
CA ASN A 158 8.05 -5.34 19.39
C ASN A 158 7.52 -6.21 18.23
N GLY A 159 6.82 -7.29 18.56
CA GLY A 159 6.23 -8.22 17.58
C GLY A 159 5.02 -7.66 16.82
N SER A 160 4.38 -6.59 17.31
CA SER A 160 3.23 -5.96 16.65
C SER A 160 3.62 -5.03 15.49
N ARG A 161 4.91 -4.89 15.20
CA ARG A 161 5.39 -4.13 14.04
C ARG A 161 4.97 -4.82 12.73
N PRO A 162 4.71 -4.07 11.64
CA PRO A 162 4.51 -4.65 10.33
C PRO A 162 5.68 -5.55 9.93
N GLY A 163 5.41 -6.83 9.70
CA GLY A 163 6.42 -7.82 9.36
C GLY A 163 7.16 -8.45 10.55
N GLY A 164 6.81 -8.06 11.79
CA GLY A 164 7.34 -8.61 13.03
C GLY A 164 8.52 -7.81 13.61
N VAL A 165 9.18 -8.42 14.61
CA VAL A 165 10.35 -7.83 15.30
C VAL A 165 11.47 -7.44 14.33
N LEU A 166 12.33 -6.50 14.74
CA LEU A 166 13.52 -6.17 13.97
C LEU A 166 14.51 -7.32 14.00
N MET A 167 14.98 -7.67 12.82
CA MET A 167 15.96 -8.72 12.58
C MET A 167 17.15 -8.15 11.83
N GLN A 168 18.28 -8.83 11.98
CA GLN A 168 19.50 -8.49 11.27
C GLN A 168 20.13 -9.72 10.61
N ALA A 169 20.93 -9.47 9.59
CA ALA A 169 21.79 -10.46 8.95
C ALA A 169 23.18 -9.86 8.69
N THR A 170 24.22 -10.62 9.01
CA THR A 170 25.61 -10.24 8.78
C THR A 170 26.07 -10.72 7.40
N LEU A 171 26.69 -9.83 6.65
CA LEU A 171 27.09 -10.02 5.26
C LEU A 171 28.56 -9.65 5.12
N ARG A 172 29.42 -10.65 4.98
CA ARG A 172 30.86 -10.46 4.98
C ARG A 172 31.44 -10.57 3.57
N SER A 173 32.33 -9.66 3.23
CA SER A 173 33.08 -9.72 1.98
C SER A 173 34.00 -10.95 1.94
N ASN A 174 34.18 -11.49 0.75
CA ASN A 174 35.14 -12.56 0.47
C ASN A 174 36.50 -12.01 0.00
N ILE A 175 36.52 -10.77 -0.49
CA ILE A 175 37.70 -10.11 -1.07
C ILE A 175 38.39 -9.25 0.00
N THR A 176 37.59 -8.56 0.80
CA THR A 176 38.04 -7.71 1.90
C THR A 176 37.50 -8.26 3.23
N ASN A 177 37.94 -7.68 4.34
CA ASN A 177 37.34 -7.93 5.66
C ASN A 177 36.14 -7.00 5.96
N SER A 178 35.51 -6.40 4.94
CA SER A 178 34.32 -5.56 5.15
C SER A 178 33.15 -6.41 5.64
N THR A 179 32.53 -5.98 6.73
CA THR A 179 31.28 -6.55 7.25
C THR A 179 30.16 -5.55 7.08
N PHE A 180 29.08 -5.97 6.44
CA PHE A 180 27.84 -5.22 6.36
C PHE A 180 26.77 -5.89 7.21
N HIS A 181 25.82 -5.11 7.73
CA HIS A 181 24.62 -5.65 8.34
C HIS A 181 23.39 -5.14 7.61
N PHE A 182 22.48 -6.06 7.30
CA PHE A 182 21.16 -5.71 6.76
C PHE A 182 20.12 -5.86 7.87
N LEU A 183 19.38 -4.78 8.13
CA LEU A 183 18.40 -4.68 9.20
C LEU A 183 17.05 -4.28 8.65
N ALA A 184 16.00 -4.99 9.05
CA ALA A 184 14.61 -4.70 8.72
C ALA A 184 13.67 -5.50 9.66
N ASP A 185 12.36 -5.46 9.40
CA ASP A 185 11.42 -6.40 10.02
C ASP A 185 11.71 -7.85 9.60
N ASN A 186 11.28 -8.80 10.44
CA ASN A 186 11.53 -10.24 10.26
C ASN A 186 11.11 -10.76 8.87
N SER A 187 9.90 -10.42 8.43
CA SER A 187 9.40 -10.86 7.13
C SER A 187 10.26 -10.37 5.96
N THR A 188 10.75 -9.13 6.05
CA THR A 188 11.62 -8.52 5.04
C THR A 188 13.00 -9.17 5.02
N VAL A 189 13.65 -9.36 6.17
CA VAL A 189 14.98 -10.00 6.21
C VAL A 189 14.91 -11.45 5.71
N LEU A 190 13.90 -12.22 6.12
CA LEU A 190 13.68 -13.58 5.64
C LEU A 190 13.44 -13.66 4.12
N ALA A 191 12.80 -12.65 3.54
CA ALA A 191 12.53 -12.60 2.11
C ALA A 191 13.78 -12.21 1.29
N VAL A 192 14.58 -11.26 1.80
CA VAL A 192 15.68 -10.63 1.06
C VAL A 192 17.02 -11.35 1.26
N LEU A 193 17.30 -11.91 2.44
CA LEU A 193 18.58 -12.57 2.73
C LEU A 193 18.92 -13.70 1.73
N PRO A 194 18.00 -14.61 1.35
CA PRO A 194 18.30 -15.63 0.34
C PRO A 194 18.65 -15.02 -1.03
N LEU A 195 18.04 -13.88 -1.39
CA LEU A 195 18.30 -13.18 -2.66
C LEU A 195 19.67 -12.51 -2.64
N ILE A 196 20.05 -11.88 -1.52
CA ILE A 196 21.40 -11.33 -1.32
C ILE A 196 22.44 -12.44 -1.47
N ARG A 197 22.25 -13.57 -0.77
CA ARG A 197 23.17 -14.70 -0.83
C ARG A 197 23.29 -15.25 -2.24
N ALA A 198 22.18 -15.45 -2.93
CA ALA A 198 22.18 -15.92 -4.31
C ALA A 198 22.92 -14.94 -5.24
N ASN A 199 22.54 -13.68 -5.26
CA ASN A 199 23.06 -12.72 -6.23
C ASN A 199 24.51 -12.29 -5.94
N CYS A 200 24.87 -12.07 -4.67
CA CYS A 200 26.17 -11.51 -4.32
C CYS A 200 27.28 -12.55 -4.11
N SER A 201 26.92 -13.84 -3.94
CA SER A 201 27.92 -14.91 -3.96
C SER A 201 28.28 -15.37 -5.38
N LEU A 202 27.39 -15.21 -6.38
CA LEU A 202 27.67 -15.58 -7.78
C LEU A 202 28.90 -14.85 -8.34
N HIS A 203 29.14 -13.62 -7.90
CA HIS A 203 30.28 -12.82 -8.30
C HIS A 203 31.49 -12.94 -7.36
N GLY A 204 31.46 -13.89 -6.40
CA GLY A 204 32.56 -14.12 -5.47
C GLY A 204 32.79 -13.02 -4.44
N ASN A 205 31.89 -12.03 -4.34
CA ASN A 205 32.06 -10.86 -3.46
C ASN A 205 31.56 -11.12 -2.04
N LEU A 206 30.52 -11.95 -1.87
CA LEU A 206 29.98 -12.33 -0.56
C LEU A 206 30.54 -13.69 -0.11
N ASN A 207 31.08 -13.75 1.10
CA ASN A 207 31.53 -14.99 1.71
C ASN A 207 30.36 -15.73 2.37
N ASN A 208 29.85 -16.76 1.70
CA ASN A 208 28.71 -17.55 2.18
C ASN A 208 28.99 -18.36 3.47
N ALA A 209 30.26 -18.65 3.76
CA ALA A 209 30.64 -19.43 4.95
C ALA A 209 30.63 -18.59 6.22
N THR A 210 30.96 -17.30 6.12
CA THR A 210 31.01 -16.38 7.26
C THR A 210 29.80 -15.45 7.34
N SER A 211 29.03 -15.28 6.25
CA SER A 211 27.77 -14.53 6.25
C SER A 211 26.61 -15.35 6.82
N SER A 212 25.65 -14.68 7.44
CA SER A 212 24.44 -15.28 8.00
C SER A 212 23.66 -16.09 6.95
N SER A 213 23.30 -17.33 7.28
CA SER A 213 22.38 -18.16 6.50
C SER A 213 20.92 -17.99 6.94
N VAL A 214 20.72 -17.56 8.19
CA VAL A 214 19.44 -17.23 8.81
C VAL A 214 19.55 -15.89 9.53
N PRO A 215 18.49 -15.06 9.55
CA PRO A 215 18.50 -13.83 10.32
C PRO A 215 18.40 -14.11 11.82
N PHE A 216 18.84 -13.15 12.62
CA PHE A 216 18.75 -13.19 14.07
C PHE A 216 18.19 -11.88 14.61
N ALA A 217 17.67 -11.89 15.85
CA ALA A 217 17.05 -10.72 16.45
C ALA A 217 18.07 -9.58 16.59
N TYR A 218 17.61 -8.36 16.32
CA TYR A 218 18.37 -7.16 16.60
C TYR A 218 18.07 -6.71 18.02
N THR A 219 19.07 -6.78 18.90
CA THR A 219 18.91 -6.50 20.34
C THR A 219 19.71 -5.31 20.84
N GLU A 220 20.51 -4.61 20.01
CA GLU A 220 21.36 -3.45 20.37
C GLU A 220 22.31 -3.61 21.59
N GLU A 221 22.31 -4.78 22.24
CA GLU A 221 23.03 -5.06 23.48
C GLU A 221 24.52 -5.39 23.26
N ASN A 222 24.89 -5.84 22.06
CA ASN A 222 26.26 -6.23 21.76
C ASN A 222 27.05 -5.07 21.17
N SER A 223 28.33 -4.95 21.53
CA SER A 223 29.27 -3.96 20.94
C SER A 223 29.49 -4.14 19.43
N THR A 224 29.04 -5.25 18.87
CA THR A 224 29.07 -5.58 17.43
C THR A 224 27.72 -5.34 16.76
N SER A 225 26.71 -4.88 17.51
CA SER A 225 25.42 -4.50 16.92
C SER A 225 25.60 -3.21 16.14
N PRO A 226 25.05 -3.13 14.92
CA PRO A 226 25.16 -1.91 14.14
C PRO A 226 24.37 -0.77 14.80
N HIS A 227 24.90 0.43 14.66
CA HIS A 227 24.38 1.68 15.18
C HIS A 227 23.93 2.62 14.05
N ALA A 228 23.23 3.69 14.41
CA ALA A 228 22.75 4.69 13.45
C ALA A 228 23.89 5.36 12.66
N VAL A 229 25.06 5.52 13.28
CA VAL A 229 26.25 6.10 12.64
C VAL A 229 26.91 5.18 11.61
N ASP A 230 26.63 3.88 11.67
CA ASP A 230 27.15 2.87 10.75
C ASP A 230 26.30 2.78 9.47
N ALA A 231 25.17 3.49 9.41
CA ALA A 231 24.24 3.43 8.29
C ALA A 231 24.86 3.97 6.99
N VAL A 232 24.89 3.14 5.95
CA VAL A 232 25.35 3.54 4.61
C VAL A 232 24.20 3.81 3.66
N GLN A 233 23.07 3.11 3.84
CA GLN A 233 21.90 3.26 2.97
C GLN A 233 20.62 2.84 3.70
N TYR A 234 19.69 3.77 3.86
CA TYR A 234 18.31 3.45 4.24
C TYR A 234 17.48 3.05 3.02
N TYR A 235 16.49 2.19 3.23
CA TYR A 235 15.49 1.83 2.25
C TYR A 235 14.09 2.00 2.81
N ARG A 236 13.11 2.15 1.90
CA ARG A 236 11.68 2.08 2.21
C ARG A 236 11.32 3.04 3.35
N ALA A 237 11.72 4.31 3.21
CA ALA A 237 11.50 5.36 4.22
C ALA A 237 12.03 4.98 5.62
N SER A 238 13.30 4.57 5.71
CA SER A 238 13.98 4.19 6.94
C SER A 238 13.41 2.97 7.70
N SER A 239 12.61 2.13 7.03
CA SER A 239 12.11 0.86 7.61
C SER A 239 13.02 -0.34 7.33
N ALA A 240 14.09 -0.14 6.56
CA ALA A 240 15.20 -1.06 6.40
C ALA A 240 16.50 -0.26 6.21
N VAL A 241 17.63 -0.85 6.57
CA VAL A 241 18.94 -0.20 6.47
C VAL A 241 20.03 -1.22 6.17
N LEU A 242 21.01 -0.77 5.39
CA LEU A 242 22.30 -1.41 5.26
C LEU A 242 23.32 -0.57 6.05
N THR A 243 24.06 -1.23 6.94
CA THR A 243 25.14 -0.62 7.72
C THR A 243 26.47 -1.27 7.40
N LEU A 244 27.57 -0.60 7.76
CA LEU A 244 28.94 -1.03 7.56
C LEU A 244 29.70 -0.97 8.88
N GLU A 245 30.24 -2.10 9.31
CA GLU A 245 31.05 -2.19 10.53
C GLU A 245 32.28 -1.27 10.44
N GLY A 246 32.48 -0.43 11.46
CA GLY A 246 33.59 0.52 11.52
C GLY A 246 33.38 1.84 10.75
N TYR A 247 32.23 2.02 10.09
CA TYR A 247 31.88 3.31 9.51
C TYR A 247 31.29 4.23 10.58
N ASN A 248 31.81 5.46 10.70
CA ASN A 248 31.36 6.38 11.75
C ASN A 248 30.88 7.70 11.14
N ASN A 249 29.64 7.73 10.64
CA ASN A 249 29.03 8.92 10.10
C ASN A 249 28.45 9.81 11.21
N THR A 250 29.31 10.53 11.91
CA THR A 250 28.92 11.42 13.03
C THR A 250 27.91 12.50 12.64
N VAL A 251 27.80 12.81 11.35
CA VAL A 251 26.80 13.73 10.79
C VAL A 251 25.36 13.27 11.10
N VAL A 252 25.13 11.96 11.24
CA VAL A 252 23.82 11.40 11.62
C VAL A 252 23.40 11.82 13.02
N LEU A 253 24.34 12.23 13.88
CA LEU A 253 24.08 12.75 15.23
C LEU A 253 23.87 14.26 15.25
N SER A 254 24.10 14.95 14.12
CA SER A 254 23.89 16.40 14.04
C SER A 254 22.41 16.72 13.80
N ASN A 255 21.93 17.79 14.43
CA ASN A 255 20.60 18.33 14.16
C ASN A 255 20.53 19.12 12.83
N VAL A 256 21.61 19.13 12.05
CA VAL A 256 21.70 19.90 10.81
C VAL A 256 20.99 19.13 9.70
N PRO A 257 19.86 19.63 9.19
CA PRO A 257 19.17 18.95 8.10
C PRO A 257 20.01 19.00 6.83
N ASN A 258 19.94 17.92 6.05
CA ASN A 258 20.67 17.77 4.77
C ASN A 258 22.20 17.84 4.90
N ALA A 259 22.75 17.59 6.09
CA ALA A 259 24.19 17.51 6.25
C ALA A 259 24.79 16.38 5.39
N THR A 260 25.94 16.66 4.78
CA THR A 260 26.60 15.74 3.85
C THR A 260 27.20 14.57 4.61
N ALA A 261 26.88 13.34 4.20
CA ALA A 261 27.44 12.14 4.79
C ALA A 261 28.96 12.10 4.62
N LEU A 262 29.67 11.57 5.64
CA LEU A 262 31.09 11.32 5.52
C LEU A 262 31.37 10.30 4.40
N PRO A 263 32.45 10.47 3.62
CA PRO A 263 32.79 9.51 2.58
C PRO A 263 33.04 8.13 3.20
N LEU A 264 32.68 7.08 2.46
CA LEU A 264 32.96 5.72 2.88
C LEU A 264 34.49 5.48 2.93
N PRO A 265 34.99 4.66 3.88
CA PRO A 265 36.40 4.33 3.95
C PRO A 265 36.90 3.69 2.64
N ALA A 266 38.12 4.01 2.22
CA ALA A 266 38.70 3.48 0.99
C ALA A 266 38.90 1.94 1.02
N SER A 267 38.92 1.34 2.21
CA SER A 267 39.06 -0.10 2.43
C SER A 267 37.76 -0.89 2.23
N VAL A 268 36.63 -0.21 1.99
CA VAL A 268 35.33 -0.85 1.79
C VAL A 268 35.29 -1.61 0.48
N ASP A 269 34.73 -2.81 0.51
CA ASP A 269 34.39 -3.56 -0.70
C ASP A 269 33.22 -2.89 -1.44
N GLN A 270 33.56 -1.99 -2.36
CA GLN A 270 32.59 -1.28 -3.18
C GLN A 270 31.83 -2.20 -4.13
N THR A 271 32.43 -3.32 -4.54
CA THR A 271 31.79 -4.30 -5.42
C THR A 271 30.69 -5.03 -4.67
N LEU A 272 30.96 -5.47 -3.43
CA LEU A 272 29.94 -6.05 -2.57
C LEU A 272 28.85 -5.02 -2.24
N LEU A 273 29.22 -3.80 -1.82
CA LEU A 273 28.24 -2.75 -1.51
C LEU A 273 27.29 -2.47 -2.69
N THR A 274 27.84 -2.38 -3.90
CA THR A 274 27.05 -2.20 -5.12
C THR A 274 26.10 -3.39 -5.35
N CYS A 275 26.57 -4.62 -5.18
CA CYS A 275 25.73 -5.81 -5.29
C CYS A 275 24.60 -5.84 -4.25
N LEU A 276 24.90 -5.48 -3.00
CA LEU A 276 23.93 -5.40 -1.92
C LEU A 276 22.84 -4.37 -2.26
N ASN A 277 23.22 -3.17 -2.67
CA ASN A 277 22.28 -2.13 -3.09
C ASN A 277 21.41 -2.57 -4.29
N ALA A 278 22.04 -3.12 -5.33
CA ALA A 278 21.37 -3.60 -6.53
C ALA A 278 20.44 -4.80 -6.26
N THR A 279 20.66 -5.53 -5.18
CA THR A 279 19.80 -6.64 -4.78
C THR A 279 18.69 -6.19 -3.84
N ILE A 280 19.03 -5.50 -2.74
CA ILE A 280 18.09 -5.09 -1.68
C ILE A 280 17.02 -4.17 -2.24
N GLY A 281 17.38 -3.15 -3.01
CA GLY A 281 16.42 -2.18 -3.50
C GLY A 281 15.29 -2.82 -4.33
N PRO A 282 15.60 -3.52 -5.43
CA PRO A 282 14.58 -4.21 -6.20
C PRO A 282 13.87 -5.30 -5.40
N ALA A 283 14.57 -6.06 -4.55
CA ALA A 283 14.01 -7.19 -3.85
C ALA A 283 13.11 -6.83 -2.66
N ILE A 284 13.26 -5.66 -2.02
CA ILE A 284 12.59 -5.38 -0.75
C ILE A 284 11.06 -5.51 -0.90
N PRO A 285 10.35 -6.25 -0.04
CA PRO A 285 8.92 -6.45 -0.22
C PRO A 285 8.13 -5.13 -0.15
N LEU A 286 7.28 -4.89 -1.16
CA LEU A 286 6.36 -3.76 -1.22
C LEU A 286 4.93 -4.25 -1.37
N VAL A 287 3.98 -3.48 -0.84
CA VAL A 287 2.56 -3.69 -1.10
C VAL A 287 2.23 -3.13 -2.48
N ASP A 288 1.70 -3.98 -3.36
CA ASP A 288 1.29 -3.61 -4.70
C ASP A 288 0.09 -2.65 -4.69
N ALA A 289 0.06 -1.77 -5.69
CA ALA A 289 -1.16 -1.05 -6.02
C ALA A 289 -2.31 -2.06 -6.22
N PRO A 290 -3.53 -1.73 -5.77
CA PRO A 290 -4.68 -2.56 -6.11
C PRO A 290 -4.69 -2.76 -7.62
N ALA A 291 -4.83 -4.00 -8.06
CA ALA A 291 -4.86 -4.32 -9.48
C ALA A 291 -5.88 -3.38 -10.12
N LYS A 292 -5.41 -2.44 -10.94
CA LYS A 292 -6.29 -1.70 -11.82
C LYS A 292 -6.89 -2.80 -12.68
N PHE A 293 -8.19 -3.02 -12.58
CA PHE A 293 -8.91 -3.89 -13.49
C PHE A 293 -8.81 -3.24 -14.87
N HIS A 294 -7.67 -3.42 -15.54
CA HIS A 294 -7.60 -3.31 -16.96
C HIS A 294 -8.46 -4.48 -17.44
N LEU A 295 -9.70 -4.16 -17.80
CA LEU A 295 -10.48 -5.02 -18.65
C LEU A 295 -9.53 -5.49 -19.75
N SER A 296 -9.39 -6.81 -19.91
CA SER A 296 -8.64 -7.35 -21.04
C SER A 296 -9.15 -6.69 -22.31
N VAL A 297 -8.33 -6.62 -23.37
CA VAL A 297 -8.82 -6.17 -24.69
C VAL A 297 -10.12 -6.91 -25.06
N GLY A 298 -10.22 -8.20 -24.70
CA GLY A 298 -11.47 -8.97 -24.84
C GLY A 298 -12.63 -8.49 -23.94
N GLY A 299 -12.35 -7.98 -22.75
CA GLY A 299 -13.35 -7.36 -21.87
C GLY A 299 -13.93 -6.07 -22.45
N TYR A 300 -13.10 -5.22 -23.08
CA TYR A 300 -13.59 -4.05 -23.81
C TYR A 300 -14.45 -4.45 -25.01
N ILE A 301 -13.99 -5.44 -25.80
CA ILE A 301 -14.74 -5.96 -26.94
C ILE A 301 -16.10 -6.52 -26.50
N PHE A 302 -16.14 -7.28 -25.39
CA PHE A 302 -17.37 -7.85 -24.87
C PHE A 302 -18.37 -6.77 -24.44
N ILE A 303 -17.93 -5.71 -23.75
CA ILE A 303 -18.80 -4.60 -23.33
C ILE A 303 -19.39 -3.89 -24.56
N VAL A 304 -18.59 -3.65 -25.60
CA VAL A 304 -19.05 -3.01 -26.84
C VAL A 304 -20.07 -3.89 -27.57
N ILE A 305 -19.80 -5.20 -27.72
CA ILE A 305 -20.72 -6.14 -28.38
C ILE A 305 -22.04 -6.26 -27.59
N ALA A 306 -21.95 -6.42 -26.26
CA ALA A 306 -23.14 -6.48 -25.41
C ALA A 306 -23.97 -5.20 -25.52
N GLY A 307 -23.33 -4.03 -25.55
CA GLY A 307 -24.00 -2.74 -25.76
C GLY A 307 -24.72 -2.65 -27.11
N LEU A 308 -24.08 -3.10 -28.20
CA LEU A 308 -24.70 -3.13 -29.53
C LEU A 308 -25.88 -4.11 -29.60
N ILE A 309 -25.79 -5.26 -28.96
CA ILE A 309 -26.89 -6.24 -28.88
C ILE A 309 -28.09 -5.63 -28.15
N VAL A 310 -27.87 -5.01 -26.98
CA VAL A 310 -28.94 -4.35 -26.22
C VAL A 310 -29.58 -3.22 -27.03
N LEU A 311 -28.78 -2.40 -27.72
CA LEU A 311 -29.29 -1.34 -28.59
C LEU A 311 -30.13 -1.91 -29.73
N PHE A 312 -29.70 -3.00 -30.37
CA PHE A 312 -30.45 -3.67 -31.42
C PHE A 312 -31.78 -4.23 -30.91
N PHE A 313 -31.79 -4.87 -29.73
CA PHE A 313 -33.02 -5.35 -29.10
C PHE A 313 -33.99 -4.20 -28.76
N LEU A 314 -33.50 -3.08 -28.26
CA LEU A 314 -34.33 -1.91 -27.97
C LEU A 314 -34.90 -1.29 -29.25
N ALA A 315 -34.11 -1.18 -30.32
CA ALA A 315 -34.59 -0.71 -31.61
C ALA A 315 -35.65 -1.65 -32.21
N PHE A 316 -35.45 -2.96 -32.11
CA PHE A 316 -36.41 -3.97 -32.55
C PHE A 316 -37.72 -3.88 -31.77
N LEU A 317 -37.66 -3.75 -30.43
CA LEU A 317 -38.84 -3.56 -29.60
C LEU A 317 -39.59 -2.27 -29.94
N ALA A 318 -38.88 -1.16 -30.14
CA ALA A 318 -39.47 0.09 -30.58
C ALA A 318 -40.17 -0.06 -31.93
N LEU A 319 -39.53 -0.73 -32.90
CA LEU A 319 -40.14 -1.04 -34.19
C LEU A 319 -41.41 -1.88 -34.04
N CYS A 320 -41.37 -2.96 -33.24
CA CYS A 320 -42.55 -3.78 -32.97
C CYS A 320 -43.70 -2.98 -32.34
N ILE A 321 -43.40 -2.08 -31.40
CA ILE A 321 -44.40 -1.19 -30.80
C ILE A 321 -44.99 -0.26 -31.86
N THR A 322 -44.17 0.36 -32.72
CA THR A 322 -44.67 1.25 -33.78
C THR A 322 -45.57 0.52 -34.78
N VAL A 323 -45.21 -0.70 -35.21
CA VAL A 323 -46.03 -1.50 -36.14
C VAL A 323 -47.37 -1.88 -35.48
N LYS A 324 -47.35 -2.35 -34.23
CA LYS A 324 -48.59 -2.66 -33.47
C LYS A 324 -49.46 -1.42 -33.26
N CYS A 325 -48.87 -0.25 -33.03
CA CYS A 325 -49.60 1.01 -32.91
C CYS A 325 -50.22 1.45 -34.23
N CYS A 326 -49.54 1.24 -35.37
CA CYS A 326 -50.09 1.51 -36.69
C CYS A 326 -51.29 0.60 -37.00
N ASP A 327 -51.15 -0.70 -36.76
CA ASP A 327 -52.22 -1.70 -36.97
C ASP A 327 -53.44 -1.44 -36.06
N TRP A 328 -53.18 -1.07 -34.80
CA TRP A 328 -54.23 -0.71 -33.84
C TRP A 328 -54.95 0.59 -34.23
N LYS A 329 -54.25 1.54 -34.84
CA LYS A 329 -54.84 2.79 -35.33
C LYS A 329 -55.78 2.54 -36.50
N ASP A 330 -55.43 1.61 -37.39
CA ASP A 330 -56.27 1.26 -38.54
C ASP A 330 -57.54 0.49 -38.13
N SER A 331 -57.41 -0.48 -37.21
CA SER A 331 -58.57 -1.17 -36.62
C SER A 331 -59.51 -0.23 -35.85
N ARG A 332 -59.01 0.88 -35.31
CA ARG A 332 -59.84 1.93 -34.70
C ARG A 332 -60.50 2.85 -35.74
N SER A 333 -59.91 3.02 -36.92
CA SER A 333 -60.49 3.84 -38.00
C SER A 333 -61.79 3.20 -38.52
N GLU A 334 -61.79 1.87 -38.66
CA GLU A 334 -62.96 1.09 -39.10
C GLU A 334 -64.12 1.15 -38.08
N LYS A 335 -63.80 1.05 -36.78
CA LYS A 335 -64.80 1.20 -35.71
C LYS A 335 -65.33 2.64 -35.58
N ARG A 336 -64.55 3.65 -35.98
CA ARG A 336 -65.01 5.05 -36.03
C ARG A 336 -65.88 5.31 -37.25
N SER A 337 -65.61 4.69 -38.39
CA SER A 337 -66.51 4.69 -39.55
C SER A 337 -67.86 4.07 -39.21
N PHE A 338 -67.87 2.91 -38.55
CA PHE A 338 -69.11 2.27 -38.11
C PHE A 338 -69.89 3.12 -37.10
N ARG A 339 -69.21 3.79 -36.16
CA ARG A 339 -69.86 4.73 -35.22
C ARG A 339 -70.39 5.98 -35.92
N ALA A 340 -69.73 6.49 -36.96
CA ALA A 340 -70.23 7.63 -37.73
C ALA A 340 -71.51 7.27 -38.52
N THR A 341 -71.57 6.06 -39.11
CA THR A 341 -72.78 5.54 -39.78
C THR A 341 -73.88 5.24 -38.78
N LEU A 342 -73.56 4.68 -37.60
CA LEU A 342 -74.53 4.43 -36.54
C LEU A 342 -75.12 5.73 -35.97
N VAL A 343 -74.30 6.79 -35.84
CA VAL A 343 -74.75 8.12 -35.42
C VAL A 343 -75.63 8.77 -36.50
N GLN A 344 -75.36 8.58 -37.79
CA GLN A 344 -76.28 9.01 -38.86
C GLN A 344 -77.60 8.23 -38.87
N ILE A 345 -77.57 6.92 -38.63
CA ILE A 345 -78.78 6.08 -38.54
C ILE A 345 -79.61 6.44 -37.29
N MET A 346 -78.97 6.67 -36.14
CA MET A 346 -79.65 7.13 -34.93
C MET A 346 -80.19 8.56 -35.07
N ALA A 347 -79.52 9.44 -35.82
CA ALA A 347 -80.00 10.80 -36.13
C ALA A 347 -81.24 10.79 -37.05
N LEU A 348 -81.41 9.78 -37.91
CA LEU A 348 -82.62 9.58 -38.71
C LEU A 348 -83.79 8.98 -37.89
N CYS A 349 -83.51 8.22 -36.82
CA CYS A 349 -84.54 7.66 -35.94
C CYS A 349 -85.01 8.59 -34.81
N GLN A 350 -84.31 9.69 -34.49
CA GLN A 350 -84.70 10.58 -33.37
C GLN A 350 -85.60 11.76 -33.75
N ARG A 351 -86.14 11.83 -34.98
CA ARG A 351 -87.07 12.91 -35.40
C ARG A 351 -88.54 12.72 -34.97
N ARG A 352 -88.80 12.04 -33.85
CA ARG A 352 -90.10 12.06 -33.14
C ARG A 352 -89.89 11.80 -31.64
N ARG A 353 -89.75 12.85 -30.85
CA ARG A 353 -90.62 13.16 -29.70
C ARG A 353 -90.20 14.46 -29.01
N PRO A 354 -91.16 15.14 -28.36
CA PRO A 354 -90.99 16.48 -27.84
C PRO A 354 -90.27 16.50 -26.49
N THR A 355 -89.70 17.68 -26.26
CA THR A 355 -89.09 18.20 -25.06
C THR A 355 -89.96 18.04 -23.81
N GLU A 356 -89.38 17.54 -22.71
CA GLU A 356 -89.81 17.90 -21.36
C GLU A 356 -88.57 18.25 -20.53
N ARG A 357 -88.48 19.53 -20.14
CA ARG A 357 -87.46 20.07 -19.24
C ARG A 357 -87.79 19.63 -17.82
N VAL A 358 -86.83 19.05 -17.12
CA VAL A 358 -86.81 19.05 -15.65
C VAL A 358 -85.45 19.60 -15.18
N ASN A 359 -85.58 20.63 -14.34
CA ASN A 359 -84.54 21.45 -13.75
C ASN A 359 -84.20 20.90 -12.36
N TYR A 360 -82.94 20.62 -12.04
CA TYR A 360 -82.50 20.40 -10.65
C TYR A 360 -81.09 20.95 -10.39
N HIS A 361 -81.11 21.98 -9.54
CA HIS A 361 -80.17 22.46 -8.52
C HIS A 361 -78.81 21.77 -8.26
N ASN A 362 -77.80 22.65 -8.11
CA ASN A 362 -76.85 22.79 -6.98
C ASN A 362 -76.44 21.55 -6.19
N VAL A 363 -75.13 21.23 -6.16
CA VAL A 363 -74.36 20.79 -4.97
C VAL A 363 -72.86 21.15 -5.17
N PRO A 364 -72.10 21.47 -4.10
CA PRO A 364 -70.82 22.19 -4.14
C PRO A 364 -69.59 21.31 -4.35
N ASN A 365 -68.51 21.97 -4.77
CA ASN A 365 -67.15 21.47 -4.82
C ASN A 365 -66.53 21.49 -3.42
N PRO A 366 -66.06 20.36 -2.85
CA PRO A 366 -65.22 20.37 -1.68
C PRO A 366 -63.74 20.45 -2.08
N ASP A 367 -63.08 21.50 -1.60
CA ASP A 367 -61.66 21.50 -1.27
C ASP A 367 -61.30 20.23 -0.50
N THR A 368 -60.17 19.57 -0.80
CA THR A 368 -59.01 19.49 0.13
C THR A 368 -57.87 18.61 -0.41
N GLN A 369 -56.66 19.22 -0.37
CA GLN A 369 -55.38 18.72 0.17
C GLN A 369 -54.84 17.32 -0.21
N ASP A 370 -53.61 17.31 -0.74
CA ASP A 370 -52.47 16.57 -0.18
C ASP A 370 -51.17 17.05 -0.90
N ALA A 371 -50.35 17.87 -0.23
CA ALA A 371 -49.21 17.46 0.60
C ALA A 371 -47.94 17.11 -0.21
N HIS A 372 -47.18 18.16 -0.55
CA HIS A 372 -45.77 18.06 -0.94
C HIS A 372 -44.89 17.80 0.30
N PRO A 373 -43.97 16.83 0.29
CA PRO A 373 -43.01 16.67 1.37
C PRO A 373 -41.91 17.74 1.29
N ALA A 374 -41.74 18.42 2.43
CA ALA A 374 -40.70 19.41 2.68
C ALA A 374 -39.29 18.80 2.55
N MET A 375 -38.48 19.46 1.72
CA MET A 375 -37.04 19.27 1.63
C MET A 375 -36.40 19.81 2.91
N LYS A 376 -35.81 18.92 3.73
CA LYS A 376 -35.00 19.31 4.89
C LYS A 376 -33.79 20.10 4.41
N GLN A 377 -33.77 21.40 4.68
CA GLN A 377 -32.56 22.21 4.69
C GLN A 377 -31.69 21.76 5.87
N TYR A 378 -30.49 21.29 5.55
CA TYR A 378 -29.42 21.11 6.52
C TYR A 378 -28.87 22.49 6.92
N PRO A 379 -28.66 22.77 8.22
CA PRO A 379 -27.94 23.96 8.62
C PRO A 379 -26.48 23.83 8.19
N HIS A 380 -26.04 24.73 7.30
CA HIS A 380 -24.63 24.97 7.05
C HIS A 380 -24.03 25.60 8.31
N THR A 381 -23.34 24.80 9.10
CA THR A 381 -22.41 25.29 10.11
C THR A 381 -21.22 25.91 9.37
N MET A 382 -21.23 27.24 9.23
CA MET A 382 -20.04 27.98 8.84
C MET A 382 -19.02 27.85 9.96
N TYR A 383 -17.95 27.09 9.71
CA TYR A 383 -16.73 27.22 10.49
C TYR A 383 -16.11 28.57 10.14
N THR A 384 -16.20 29.51 11.07
CA THR A 384 -15.37 30.70 11.12
C THR A 384 -13.94 30.23 11.33
N LEU A 385 -13.12 30.33 10.27
CA LEU A 385 -11.68 30.20 10.40
C LEU A 385 -11.17 31.35 11.27
N PRO A 386 -10.24 31.12 12.22
CA PRO A 386 -9.58 32.19 12.92
C PRO A 386 -8.84 33.09 11.91
N PRO A 387 -8.70 34.40 12.20
CA PRO A 387 -8.08 35.35 11.30
C PRO A 387 -6.65 34.91 10.97
N TYR A 388 -6.38 34.79 9.68
CA TYR A 388 -5.04 34.64 9.13
C TYR A 388 -4.32 35.96 9.32
N ASP A 389 -3.42 36.04 10.29
CA ASP A 389 -2.48 37.15 10.44
C ASP A 389 -1.51 37.13 9.25
N PRO A 390 -1.51 38.16 8.38
CA PRO A 390 -0.50 38.24 7.33
C PRO A 390 0.88 38.45 7.97
N PRO A 391 1.95 37.85 7.43
CA PRO A 391 3.29 38.11 7.90
C PRO A 391 3.61 39.60 7.77
N ARG A 392 4.07 40.17 8.89
CA ARG A 392 4.51 41.56 8.99
C ARG A 392 5.50 41.88 7.87
N THR A 393 5.25 43.03 7.27
CA THR A 393 6.12 43.76 6.35
C THR A 393 7.59 43.70 6.77
N VAL A 394 8.41 43.09 5.92
CA VAL A 394 9.87 43.23 5.96
C VAL A 394 10.20 44.66 5.55
N THR A 395 10.63 45.46 6.51
CA THR A 395 11.24 46.77 6.23
C THR A 395 12.70 46.52 5.89
N THR A 396 13.08 46.82 4.65
CA THR A 396 14.47 46.78 4.18
C THR A 396 15.28 47.88 4.86
N GLY A 397 16.06 47.49 5.88
CA GLY A 397 17.12 48.32 6.45
C GLY A 397 18.27 48.47 5.47
N ARG A 398 18.80 49.69 5.34
CA ARG A 398 19.77 50.11 4.31
C ARG A 398 21.21 49.61 4.51
N ASN A 399 21.46 48.69 5.44
CA ASN A 399 22.76 48.06 5.68
C ASN A 399 22.53 46.56 5.89
N GLY A 400 23.01 45.74 4.95
CA GLY A 400 22.69 44.31 4.84
C GLY A 400 23.21 43.42 5.96
N THR A 401 22.62 43.53 7.16
CA THR A 401 22.92 42.66 8.30
C THR A 401 21.59 42.23 8.94
N LEU A 402 21.31 40.93 8.90
CA LEU A 402 20.12 40.31 9.52
C LEU A 402 20.43 40.03 10.99
N GLU A 403 20.00 40.91 11.90
CA GLU A 403 19.98 40.63 13.34
C GLU A 403 18.62 40.04 13.74
N TYR A 404 18.64 38.85 14.34
CA TYR A 404 17.47 38.22 14.95
C TYR A 404 17.46 38.51 16.45
N HIS A 405 16.57 39.41 16.88
CA HIS A 405 16.27 39.59 18.31
C HIS A 405 15.22 38.58 18.77
N PHE A 406 15.63 37.62 19.59
CA PHE A 406 14.72 36.74 20.33
C PHE A 406 14.33 37.41 21.66
N ASN A 407 13.05 37.74 21.83
CA ASN A 407 12.49 38.09 23.14
C ASN A 407 12.32 36.80 23.95
N VAL A 408 13.14 36.64 24.99
CA VAL A 408 12.99 35.57 26.00
C VAL A 408 11.97 36.04 27.03
N GLU A 409 10.73 35.57 26.89
CA GLU A 409 9.71 35.76 27.91
C GLU A 409 9.96 34.75 29.04
N ARG A 410 10.32 35.25 30.23
CA ARG A 410 10.59 34.43 31.43
C ARG A 410 9.28 33.82 31.93
N VAL A 411 9.17 32.49 31.85
CA VAL A 411 8.16 31.73 32.61
C VAL A 411 8.73 31.41 33.99
N SER A 412 8.03 31.87 35.04
CA SER A 412 8.34 31.54 36.45
C SER A 412 7.95 30.08 36.76
N PRO A 413 8.72 29.37 37.61
CA PRO A 413 8.32 28.04 38.07
C PRO A 413 7.29 28.16 39.21
N ALA A 414 6.15 27.47 39.04
CA ALA A 414 5.19 27.23 40.11
C ALA A 414 5.65 26.07 40.98
N VAL A 415 5.54 26.28 42.28
CA VAL A 415 5.79 25.35 43.38
C VAL A 415 4.70 24.27 43.42
N ALA A 416 5.11 23.00 43.49
CA ALA A 416 4.45 21.92 44.23
C ALA A 416 5.41 20.73 44.35
#